data_AF-A0A809SEI8-F1
#
_entry.id   AF-A0A809SEI8-F1
#
_cell.length_a   1.000
_cell.length_b   1.000
_cell.length_c   1.000
_cell.angle_alpha   90.00
_cell.angle_beta   90.00
_cell.angle_gamma   90.00
#
_symmetry.space_group_name_H-M   'P 1'
#
loop_
_entity.id
_entity.type
_entity.pdbx_description
1 polymer ?
#
loop_
_entity_poly.entity_id
_entity_poly.type
_entity_poly.pdbx_seq_one_letter_code
_entity_poly.pdbx_strand_id
1 'polypeptide(L)'
;MWIKFINLTKNQFQNKRFYFISLVYLLIFSVLLITSIILKKDYENNLIDSFLVSSVVCFCLVLLILVFKWGFMERTFEKFKEQKSLSQKISLEKKLSKMNEIEKKVYLEQVIKKPKQKVFKSNYPFYFNLFIYLILSIIFIIISLV
;
A
#
# COMPACT_ATOMS: atom_id res chain seq x y z
N MET A 1 5.30 -13.52 -24.23
CA MET A 1 4.90 -12.25 -23.58
C MET A 1 4.15 -12.49 -22.27
N TRP A 2 3.12 -13.34 -22.28
CA TRP A 2 2.31 -13.72 -21.12
C TRP A 2 3.06 -14.29 -19.91
N ILE A 3 4.04 -15.17 -20.12
CA ILE A 3 4.82 -15.79 -19.04
C ILE A 3 5.66 -14.75 -18.26
N LYS A 4 6.20 -13.74 -18.96
CA LYS A 4 6.91 -12.62 -18.32
C LYS A 4 5.95 -11.76 -17.49
N PHE A 5 4.74 -11.53 -17.98
CA PHE A 5 3.73 -10.79 -17.24
C PHE A 5 3.38 -11.52 -15.94
N ILE A 6 3.06 -12.82 -16.01
CA ILE A 6 2.71 -13.67 -14.85
C ILE A 6 3.82 -13.69 -13.79
N ASN A 7 5.09 -13.82 -14.20
CA ASN A 7 6.21 -13.81 -13.26
C ASN A 7 6.41 -12.43 -12.61
N LEU A 8 6.19 -11.34 -13.35
CA LEU A 8 6.22 -9.99 -12.79
C LEU A 8 5.09 -9.79 -11.78
N THR A 9 3.87 -10.27 -12.07
CA THR A 9 2.75 -10.24 -11.14
C THR A 9 3.06 -11.00 -9.87
N LYS A 10 3.53 -12.24 -10.00
CA LYS A 10 3.86 -13.11 -8.87
C LYS A 10 4.88 -12.48 -7.93
N ASN A 11 5.90 -11.80 -8.48
CA ASN A 11 6.87 -11.05 -7.68
C ASN A 11 6.26 -9.84 -6.97
N GLN A 12 5.26 -9.17 -7.55
CA GLN A 12 4.57 -8.05 -6.88
C GLN A 12 3.66 -8.52 -5.74
N PHE A 13 3.01 -9.69 -5.88
CA PHE A 13 2.20 -10.29 -4.81
C PHE A 13 3.01 -10.72 -3.59
N GLN A 14 4.33 -10.88 -3.69
CA GLN A 14 5.20 -11.17 -2.54
C GLN A 14 5.65 -9.89 -1.81
N ASN A 15 5.37 -8.71 -2.37
CA ASN A 15 5.83 -7.45 -1.82
C ASN A 15 4.89 -6.97 -0.70
N LYS A 16 5.43 -6.69 0.49
CA LYS A 16 4.68 -6.13 1.62
C LYS A 16 3.97 -4.81 1.26
N ARG A 17 4.55 -4.03 0.34
CA ARG A 17 3.95 -2.79 -0.17
C ARG A 17 2.62 -3.05 -0.89
N PHE A 18 2.49 -4.16 -1.60
CA PHE A 18 1.25 -4.53 -2.29
C PHE A 18 0.11 -4.73 -1.30
N TYR A 19 0.32 -5.57 -0.27
CA TYR A 19 -0.69 -5.83 0.75
C TYR A 19 -1.08 -4.58 1.53
N PHE A 20 -0.12 -3.71 1.87
CA PHE A 20 -0.44 -2.46 2.56
C PHE A 20 -1.37 -1.58 1.71
N ILE A 21 -1.06 -1.41 0.42
CA ILE A 21 -1.89 -0.63 -0.50
C ILE A 21 -3.27 -1.27 -0.64
N SER A 22 -3.33 -2.59 -0.84
CA SER A 22 -4.61 -3.32 -0.93
C SER A 22 -5.45 -3.19 0.33
N LEU A 23 -4.84 -3.20 1.52
CA LEU A 23 -5.53 -3.03 2.79
C LEU A 23 -6.13 -1.63 2.94
N VAL A 24 -5.41 -0.58 2.54
CA VAL A 24 -5.93 0.79 2.53
C VAL A 24 -7.15 0.91 1.60
N TYR A 25 -7.07 0.33 0.41
CA TYR A 25 -8.21 0.29 -0.52
C TYR A 25 -9.40 -0.46 0.07
N LEU A 26 -9.15 -1.61 0.72
CA LEU A 26 -10.19 -2.41 1.35
C LEU A 26 -10.91 -1.65 2.46
N LEU A 27 -10.16 -0.97 3.34
CA LEU A 27 -10.74 -0.16 4.41
C LEU A 27 -11.64 0.94 3.85
N ILE A 28 -11.17 1.65 2.83
CA ILE A 28 -11.93 2.76 2.24
C ILE A 28 -13.19 2.25 1.54
N PHE A 29 -13.07 1.18 0.77
CA PHE A 29 -14.23 0.54 0.14
C PHE A 29 -15.24 0.02 1.18
N SER A 30 -14.77 -0.57 2.29
CA SER A 30 -15.63 -1.04 3.38
C SER A 30 -16.36 0.12 4.07
N VAL A 31 -15.68 1.24 4.34
CA VAL A 31 -16.31 2.44 4.92
C VAL A 31 -17.41 2.96 3.99
N LEU A 32 -17.12 3.04 2.68
CA LEU A 32 -18.08 3.51 1.69
C LEU A 32 -19.31 2.59 1.59
N LEU A 33 -19.11 1.27 1.62
CA LEU A 33 -20.20 0.29 1.68
C LEU A 33 -21.07 0.47 2.92
N ILE A 34 -20.45 0.59 4.10
CA ILE A 34 -21.18 0.78 5.35
C ILE A 34 -21.98 2.07 5.32
N THR A 35 -21.39 3.18 4.85
CA THR A 35 -22.11 4.46 4.71
C THR A 35 -23.27 4.36 3.72
N SER A 36 -23.09 3.65 2.60
CA SER A 36 -24.15 3.43 1.62
C SER A 36 -25.32 2.63 2.20
N ILE A 37 -25.04 1.57 2.97
CA ILE A 37 -26.07 0.76 3.61
C ILE A 37 -26.83 1.56 4.68
N ILE A 38 -26.12 2.37 5.47
CA ILE A 38 -26.75 3.21 6.51
C ILE A 38 -27.65 4.28 5.88
N LEU A 39 -27.17 4.97 4.83
CA LEU A 39 -27.91 6.05 4.18
C LEU A 39 -29.12 5.56 3.37
N LYS A 40 -29.06 4.34 2.81
CA LYS A 40 -30.18 3.73 2.06
C LYS A 40 -31.44 3.54 2.92
N LYS A 41 -31.33 3.54 4.25
CA LYS A 41 -32.46 3.31 5.15
C LYS A 41 -33.48 4.47 5.17
N ASP A 42 -33.09 5.68 4.77
CA ASP A 42 -33.90 6.89 4.93
C ASP A 42 -34.44 7.51 3.62
N TYR A 43 -33.98 7.07 2.44
CA TYR A 43 -34.33 7.70 1.15
C TYR A 43 -34.87 6.72 0.11
N GLU A 44 -36.06 7.00 -0.45
CA GLU A 44 -36.76 6.17 -1.45
C GLU A 44 -36.19 6.27 -2.89
N ASN A 45 -35.28 7.23 -3.17
CA ASN A 45 -34.74 7.47 -4.52
C ASN A 45 -33.44 6.69 -4.82
N ASN A 46 -33.60 5.39 -5.07
CA ASN A 46 -32.49 4.43 -5.20
C ASN A 46 -31.45 4.71 -6.31
N LEU A 47 -31.81 5.38 -7.41
CA LEU A 47 -30.92 5.52 -8.58
C LEU A 47 -29.89 6.65 -8.45
N ILE A 48 -30.34 7.83 -8.02
CA ILE A 48 -29.47 9.01 -7.89
C ILE A 48 -28.46 8.78 -6.77
N ASP A 49 -28.88 8.13 -5.68
CA ASP A 49 -28.00 7.78 -4.57
C ASP A 49 -26.97 6.71 -4.96
N SER A 50 -27.36 5.68 -5.72
CA SER A 50 -26.41 4.67 -6.20
C SER A 50 -25.33 5.27 -7.11
N PHE A 51 -25.71 6.23 -7.96
CA PHE A 51 -24.78 6.92 -8.85
C PHE A 51 -23.86 7.90 -8.09
N LEU A 52 -24.41 8.63 -7.12
CA LEU A 52 -23.64 9.50 -6.23
C LEU A 52 -22.63 8.70 -5.41
N VAL A 53 -23.04 7.58 -4.81
CA VAL A 53 -22.15 6.69 -4.05
C VAL A 53 -21.03 6.17 -4.94
N SER A 54 -21.34 5.69 -6.15
CA SER A 54 -20.32 5.21 -7.09
C SER A 54 -19.33 6.32 -7.51
N SER A 55 -19.84 7.53 -7.79
CA SER A 55 -19.02 8.68 -8.15
C SER A 55 -18.09 9.11 -7.01
N VAL A 56 -18.60 9.12 -5.77
CA VAL A 56 -17.82 9.41 -4.56
C VAL A 56 -16.76 8.33 -4.31
N VAL A 57 -17.08 7.05 -4.55
CA VAL A 57 -16.12 5.94 -4.47
C VAL A 57 -15.00 6.13 -5.49
N CYS A 58 -15.34 6.36 -6.76
CA CYS A 58 -14.37 6.62 -7.82
C CYS A 58 -13.49 7.85 -7.51
N PHE A 59 -14.09 8.94 -7.03
CA PHE A 59 -13.36 10.14 -6.63
C PHE A 59 -12.38 9.88 -5.48
N CYS A 60 -12.80 9.15 -4.45
CA CYS A 60 -11.93 8.73 -3.35
C CYS A 60 -10.76 7.86 -3.82
N LEU A 61 -11.03 6.92 -4.75
CA LEU A 61 -9.99 6.07 -5.34
C LEU A 61 -8.98 6.89 -6.16
N VAL A 62 -9.42 7.89 -6.91
CA VAL A 62 -8.55 8.81 -7.66
C VAL A 62 -7.72 9.70 -6.73
N LEU A 63 -8.33 10.24 -5.66
CA LEU A 63 -7.62 11.02 -4.65
C LEU A 63 -6.54 10.21 -3.94
N LEU A 64 -6.79 8.95 -3.61
CA LEU A 64 -5.75 8.06 -3.05
C LEU A 64 -4.58 7.92 -4.01
N ILE A 65 -4.85 7.66 -5.29
CA ILE A 65 -3.81 7.53 -6.30
C ILE A 65 -2.98 8.80 -6.37
N LEU A 66 -3.62 9.98 -6.32
CA LEU A 66 -2.93 11.27 -6.30
C LEU A 66 -2.07 11.44 -5.04
N VAL A 67 -2.62 11.20 -3.85
CA VAL A 67 -1.88 11.29 -2.58
C VAL A 67 -0.68 10.33 -2.56
N PHE A 68 -0.84 9.12 -3.07
CA PHE A 68 0.25 8.15 -3.18
C PHE A 68 1.27 8.51 -4.26
N LYS A 69 0.83 9.01 -5.42
CA LYS A 69 1.70 9.48 -6.52
C LYS A 69 2.47 10.73 -6.14
N TRP A 70 1.91 11.59 -5.29
CA TRP A 70 2.59 12.79 -4.78
C TRP A 70 3.74 12.46 -3.81
N GLY A 71 3.96 11.19 -3.49
CA GLY A 71 5.04 10.75 -2.64
C GLY A 71 4.76 10.94 -1.15
N PHE A 72 3.51 11.20 -0.75
CA PHE A 72 3.16 11.37 0.66
C PHE A 72 3.53 10.12 1.48
N MET A 73 3.17 8.95 0.97
CA MET A 73 3.53 7.67 1.57
C MET A 73 5.03 7.39 1.49
N GLU A 74 5.74 7.92 0.49
CA GLU A 74 7.20 7.79 0.40
C GLU A 74 7.89 8.57 1.52
N ARG A 75 7.48 9.82 1.74
CA ARG A 75 7.96 10.63 2.87
C ARG A 75 7.67 9.98 4.21
N THR A 76 6.49 9.38 4.37
CA THR A 76 6.14 8.64 5.59
C THR A 76 7.03 7.41 5.77
N PHE A 77 7.22 6.59 4.72
CA PHE A 77 8.10 5.43 4.80
C PHE A 77 9.57 5.79 5.01
N GLU A 78 10.05 6.90 4.45
CA GLU A 78 11.40 7.41 4.68
C GLU A 78 11.60 7.77 6.15
N LYS A 79 10.67 8.51 6.76
CA LYS A 79 10.69 8.80 8.20
C LYS A 79 10.73 7.52 9.05
N PHE A 80 9.89 6.54 8.74
CA PHE A 80 9.92 5.24 9.45
C PHE A 80 11.23 4.49 9.26
N LYS A 81 11.82 4.54 8.06
CA LYS A 81 13.09 3.88 7.75
C LYS A 81 14.25 4.55 8.48
N GLU A 82 14.27 5.88 8.53
CA GLU A 82 15.24 6.65 9.30
C GLU A 82 15.16 6.29 10.78
N GLN A 83 13.96 6.28 11.35
CA GLN A 83 13.74 5.95 12.76
C GLN A 83 14.16 4.51 13.09
N LYS A 84 13.84 3.55 12.21
CA LYS A 84 14.31 2.17 12.34
C LYS A 84 15.83 2.07 12.24
N SER A 85 16.46 2.80 11.32
CA SER A 85 17.92 2.81 11.17
C SER A 85 18.60 3.40 12.40
N LEU A 86 17.99 4.41 13.02
CA LEU A 86 18.48 5.05 14.23
C LEU A 86 18.39 4.10 15.43
N SER A 87 17.27 3.39 15.58
CA SER A 87 17.13 2.32 16.58
C SER A 87 18.15 1.18 16.37
N GLN A 88 18.40 0.79 15.12
CA GLN A 88 19.42 -0.22 14.79
C GLN A 88 20.84 0.27 15.10
N LYS A 89 21.16 1.55 14.86
CA LYS A 89 22.45 2.15 15.24
C LYS A 89 22.65 2.16 16.75
N ILE A 90 21.64 2.56 17.52
CA ILE A 90 21.70 2.55 19.00
C ILE A 90 21.90 1.12 19.53
N SER A 91 21.19 0.15 18.95
CA SER A 91 21.37 -1.27 19.28
C SER A 91 22.78 -1.79 18.95
N LEU A 92 23.32 -1.39 17.79
CA LEU A 92 24.68 -1.70 17.37
C LEU A 92 25.72 -1.06 18.28
N GLU A 93 25.58 0.21 18.64
CA GLU A 93 26.48 0.91 19.55
C GLU A 93 26.52 0.23 20.93
N LYS A 94 25.36 -0.18 21.47
CA LYS A 94 25.29 -0.96 22.72
C LYS A 94 25.93 -2.34 22.65
N LYS A 95 26.00 -2.95 21.46
CA LYS A 95 26.71 -4.22 21.25
C LYS A 95 28.21 -4.00 21.07
N LEU A 96 28.59 -3.01 20.28
CA LEU A 96 29.98 -2.64 20.02
C LEU A 96 30.69 -2.13 21.28
N SER A 97 29.97 -1.47 22.21
CA SER A 97 30.52 -1.04 23.50
C SER A 97 30.89 -2.21 24.43
N LYS A 98 30.45 -3.43 24.11
CA LYS A 98 30.73 -4.65 24.89
C LYS A 98 31.76 -5.57 24.21
N MET A 99 32.28 -5.20 23.04
CA MET A 99 33.19 -6.02 22.23
C MET A 99 34.64 -5.53 22.35
N ASN A 100 35.59 -6.43 22.14
CA ASN A 100 37.01 -6.09 22.09
C ASN A 100 37.38 -5.39 20.76
N GLU A 101 38.46 -4.59 20.74
CA GLU A 101 38.90 -3.80 19.57
C GLU A 101 39.08 -4.64 18.28
N ILE A 102 39.56 -5.88 18.42
CA ILE A 102 39.78 -6.81 17.30
C ILE A 102 38.45 -7.34 16.75
N GLU A 103 37.51 -7.70 17.63
CA GLU A 103 36.18 -8.20 17.25
C GLU A 103 35.35 -7.12 16.55
N LYS A 104 35.50 -5.87 17.00
CA LYS A 104 34.85 -4.69 16.42
C LYS A 104 35.27 -4.46 14.97
N LYS A 105 36.56 -4.63 14.64
CA LYS A 105 37.07 -4.52 13.26
C LYS A 105 36.47 -5.60 12.36
N VAL A 106 36.49 -6.86 12.81
CA VAL A 106 35.95 -8.00 12.04
C VAL A 106 34.45 -7.84 11.78
N TYR A 107 33.69 -7.38 12.78
CA TYR A 107 32.25 -7.19 12.66
C TYR A 107 31.87 -6.09 11.65
N LEU A 108 32.60 -4.97 11.64
CA LEU A 108 32.36 -3.88 10.70
C LEU A 108 32.64 -4.29 9.25
N GLU A 109 33.71 -5.05 9.00
CA GLU A 109 34.04 -5.55 7.67
C GLU A 109 32.96 -6.48 7.09
N GLN A 110 32.29 -7.27 7.93
CA GLN A 110 31.21 -8.16 7.51
C GLN A 110 29.91 -7.41 7.18
N VAL A 111 29.62 -6.29 7.87
CA VAL A 111 28.38 -5.52 7.69
C VAL A 111 28.44 -4.61 6.45
N ILE A 112 29.61 -4.05 6.13
CA ILE A 112 29.80 -3.08 5.05
C ILE A 112 29.64 -3.71 3.65
N LYS A 113 29.90 -5.01 3.50
CA LYS A 113 29.92 -5.69 2.19
C LYS A 113 28.56 -6.02 1.58
N LYS A 114 27.42 -5.72 2.22
CA LYS A 114 26.11 -6.02 1.61
C LYS A 114 25.75 -4.98 0.53
N PRO A 115 25.69 -5.36 -0.75
CA PRO A 115 25.32 -4.42 -1.81
C PRO A 115 23.89 -3.92 -1.60
N LYS A 116 23.71 -2.60 -1.59
CA LYS A 116 22.38 -1.98 -1.57
C LYS A 116 21.70 -2.27 -2.91
N GLN A 117 20.84 -3.28 -2.96
CA GLN A 117 20.01 -3.53 -4.14
C GLN A 117 19.15 -2.29 -4.43
N LYS A 118 19.26 -1.77 -5.66
CA LYS A 118 18.37 -0.71 -6.16
C LYS A 118 16.97 -1.31 -6.32
N VAL A 119 16.07 -0.99 -5.39
CA VAL A 119 14.68 -1.42 -5.44
C VAL A 119 13.96 -0.62 -6.52
N PHE A 120 13.64 -1.25 -7.65
CA PHE A 120 12.83 -0.62 -8.69
C PHE A 120 11.39 -0.47 -8.18
N LYS A 121 10.91 0.77 -8.12
CA LYS A 121 9.55 1.08 -7.66
C LYS A 121 8.57 0.84 -8.80
N SER A 122 7.65 -0.11 -8.62
CA SER A 122 6.57 -0.37 -9.59
C SER A 122 5.26 0.24 -9.11
N ASN A 123 4.52 0.87 -10.03
CA ASN A 123 3.17 1.38 -9.79
C ASN A 123 2.09 0.28 -9.93
N TYR A 124 2.51 -0.94 -10.23
CA TYR A 124 1.64 -2.10 -10.43
C TYR A 124 0.57 -2.30 -9.33
N PRO A 125 0.89 -2.21 -8.02
CA PRO A 125 -0.12 -2.41 -6.97
C PRO A 125 -1.29 -1.43 -7.05
N PHE A 126 -1.06 -0.20 -7.51
CA PHE A 126 -2.10 0.82 -7.59
C PHE A 126 -3.08 0.52 -8.73
N TYR A 127 -2.55 0.28 -9.94
CA TYR A 127 -3.39 -0.05 -11.10
C TYR A 127 -4.16 -1.35 -10.90
N PHE A 128 -3.53 -2.34 -10.26
CA PHE A 128 -4.18 -3.61 -9.97
C PHE A 128 -5.36 -3.47 -9.01
N ASN A 129 -5.18 -2.75 -7.89
CA ASN A 129 -6.27 -2.48 -6.97
C ASN A 129 -7.36 -1.63 -7.63
N LEU A 130 -7.00 -0.57 -8.35
CA LEU A 130 -7.97 0.27 -9.08
C LEU A 130 -8.86 -0.59 -9.98
N PHE A 131 -8.28 -1.48 -10.77
CA PHE A 131 -9.02 -2.37 -11.66
C PHE A 131 -9.98 -3.30 -10.91
N ILE A 132 -9.55 -3.92 -9.81
CA ILE A 132 -10.40 -4.81 -8.99
C ILE A 132 -11.58 -4.05 -8.39
N TYR A 133 -11.33 -2.90 -7.75
CA TYR A 133 -12.38 -2.16 -7.06
C TYR A 133 -13.34 -1.47 -8.04
N LEU A 134 -12.90 -1.16 -9.26
CA LEU A 134 -13.78 -0.71 -10.33
C LEU A 134 -14.75 -1.83 -10.74
N ILE A 135 -14.26 -3.06 -10.92
CA ILE A 135 -15.13 -4.22 -11.21
C ILE A 135 -16.13 -4.45 -10.06
N LEU A 136 -15.68 -4.43 -8.81
CA LEU A 136 -16.56 -4.58 -7.64
C LEU A 136 -17.64 -3.49 -7.58
N SER A 137 -17.27 -2.25 -7.91
CA SER A 137 -18.22 -1.13 -7.96
C SER A 137 -19.27 -1.33 -9.05
N ILE A 138 -18.87 -1.81 -10.24
CA ILE A 138 -19.81 -2.15 -11.33
C ILE A 138 -20.79 -3.23 -10.87
N ILE A 139 -20.29 -4.30 -10.24
CA ILE A 139 -21.13 -5.39 -9.71
C ILE A 139 -22.12 -4.83 -8.68
N PHE A 140 -21.68 -3.96 -7.78
CA PHE A 140 -22.55 -3.36 -6.77
C PHE A 140 -23.64 -2.47 -7.37
N ILE A 141 -23.31 -1.69 -8.41
CA ILE A 141 -24.30 -0.90 -9.15
C ILE A 141 -25.35 -1.81 -9.79
N ILE A 142 -24.93 -2.90 -10.44
CA ILE A 142 -25.86 -3.87 -11.05
C ILE A 142 -26.77 -4.47 -9.97
N ILE A 143 -26.22 -4.90 -8.84
CA ILE A 143 -27.01 -5.46 -7.73
C ILE A 143 -27.97 -4.43 -7.15
N SER A 144 -27.60 -3.15 -7.08
CA SER A 144 -28.47 -2.09 -6.57
C SER A 144 -29.54 -1.65 -7.58
N LEU A 145 -29.34 -1.95 -8.87
CA LEU A 145 -30.30 -1.72 -9.95
C LEU A 145 -31.38 -2.82 -10.05
N VAL A 146 -31.06 -4.03 -9.58
CA VAL A 146 -31.96 -5.19 -9.51
C VAL A 146 -32.75 -5.17 -8.21
#